data_AF-A0A960YS36-F1
#
_entry.id   AF-A0A960YS36-F1
#
_cell.length_a   1.000
_cell.length_b   1.000
_cell.length_c   1.000
_cell.angle_alpha   90.00
_cell.angle_beta   90.00
_cell.angle_gamma   90.00
#
_symmetry.space_group_name_H-M   'P 1'
#
loop_
_entity.id
_entity.type
_entity.pdbx_description
1 polymer ?
#
loop_
_entity_poly.entity_id
_entity_poly.type
_entity_poly.pdbx_seq_one_letter_code
_entity_poly.pdbx_strand_id
1 'polypeptide(L)'
;MQITLKSSNPAESLPQANTGRGPSRFSPSIPAAGRLALILLASFAFSSCGSASQRATEAKQSFEIPAGYTVKLEFIKRIKTDAQPKQVCLHPERNEFYVANLNNGGGANTKKLGPGTLQIFSLDTFELLHEEPARTAVECLILDRDHLLYSDMFRDEVVYFDLATRKVLARSPVKSDKVKNFSGTEYRYMPKIIEPLSDSEALVTLWLDGMSTIDFKQGKLIRHYDKFCALPRGILRVPGKEEVYIMCYGIPQGPGEIVHLDLKTGKVLNRLRTGGSPRHVITRPDGKALISNLNSGEIYLFDPATGSILHRLYLGGGINTVDSDPSGRFLFISQRELDLVSVIDTSNWKVVLKEKVGDYPTGLDVSYDGKYMAVTNFHEADMDLYRIHYVPSEQPPEQNSQE
;
A
#
# COMPACT_ATOMS: atom_id res chain seq x y z
N MET A 1 19.45 -37.66 35.86
CA MET A 1 19.35 -36.24 36.29
C MET A 1 18.12 -35.67 35.59
N GLN A 2 16.93 -35.49 36.20
CA GLN A 2 16.63 -35.01 37.58
C GLN A 2 17.29 -33.63 37.80
N ILE A 3 16.67 -32.51 38.15
CA ILE A 3 15.49 -32.14 39.01
C ILE A 3 14.95 -30.77 38.50
N THR A 4 13.70 -30.28 38.65
CA THR A 4 12.32 -30.79 38.92
C THR A 4 11.34 -29.59 38.78
N LEU A 5 10.08 -29.79 38.35
CA LEU A 5 9.02 -28.75 38.29
C LEU A 5 8.48 -28.38 39.69
N LYS A 6 8.16 -27.10 39.93
CA LYS A 6 7.36 -26.66 41.09
C LYS A 6 6.14 -25.86 40.66
N SER A 7 4.97 -26.34 41.05
CA SER A 7 3.69 -25.65 41.01
C SER A 7 3.31 -25.17 42.42
N SER A 8 2.63 -24.02 42.52
CA SER A 8 1.88 -23.64 43.72
C SER A 8 0.87 -22.54 43.43
N ASN A 9 -0.42 -22.90 43.38
CA ASN A 9 -1.52 -22.02 43.77
C ASN A 9 -1.92 -22.40 45.20
N PRO A 10 -2.49 -21.46 45.96
CA PRO A 10 -3.77 -21.74 46.59
C PRO A 10 -4.80 -20.64 46.33
N ALA A 11 -6.08 -20.98 46.50
CA ALA A 11 -7.22 -20.07 46.39
C ALA A 11 -7.74 -19.67 47.77
N GLU A 12 -8.40 -18.52 47.86
CA GLU A 12 -9.38 -18.03 48.85
C GLU A 12 -9.45 -16.49 48.71
N SER A 13 -10.53 -15.75 49.00
CA SER A 13 -11.96 -16.06 49.15
C SER A 13 -12.77 -14.76 48.94
N LEU A 14 -14.07 -14.85 48.64
CA LEU A 14 -14.98 -13.70 48.49
C LEU A 14 -15.88 -13.53 49.72
N PRO A 15 -16.28 -12.30 50.05
CA PRO A 15 -17.57 -12.03 50.68
C PRO A 15 -18.56 -11.32 49.74
N GLN A 16 -19.85 -11.61 49.90
CA GLN A 16 -20.98 -11.05 49.14
C GLN A 16 -21.72 -9.92 49.91
N ALA A 17 -22.68 -9.30 49.20
CA ALA A 17 -23.81 -8.50 49.68
C ALA A 17 -23.53 -7.00 49.98
N ASN A 18 -24.48 -6.06 49.79
CA ASN A 18 -25.94 -6.25 49.73
C ASN A 18 -26.71 -5.22 48.86
N THR A 19 -27.81 -5.67 48.26
CA THR A 19 -29.09 -5.01 47.90
C THR A 19 -29.26 -3.47 47.79
N GLY A 20 -29.97 -2.99 46.74
CA GLY A 20 -30.66 -1.68 46.76
C GLY A 20 -31.49 -1.33 45.51
N ARG A 21 -32.83 -1.37 45.60
CA ARG A 21 -33.85 -1.21 44.54
C ARG A 21 -33.87 0.16 43.82
N GLY A 22 -34.27 0.21 42.54
CA GLY A 22 -34.88 1.40 41.88
C GLY A 22 -36.41 1.47 42.12
N PRO A 23 -37.26 1.98 41.19
CA PRO A 23 -37.02 2.83 40.01
C PRO A 23 -37.96 4.07 39.96
N SER A 24 -37.86 4.94 38.94
CA SER A 24 -38.96 5.85 38.56
C SER A 24 -38.98 6.19 37.06
N ARG A 25 -40.20 6.32 36.52
CA ARG A 25 -40.51 6.76 35.14
C ARG A 25 -40.66 8.30 35.13
N PHE A 26 -40.61 8.94 33.96
CA PHE A 26 -41.75 9.69 33.40
C PHE A 26 -41.41 10.38 32.06
N SER A 27 -42.34 10.29 31.10
CA SER A 27 -42.49 11.16 29.94
C SER A 27 -43.96 11.64 29.88
N PRO A 28 -44.20 12.93 29.59
CA PRO A 28 -45.06 13.36 28.45
C PRO A 28 -44.54 14.71 27.85
N SER A 29 -45.10 15.37 26.81
CA SER A 29 -46.12 15.10 25.78
C SER A 29 -45.97 16.11 24.61
N ILE A 30 -46.46 15.78 23.42
CA ILE A 30 -46.61 16.71 22.27
C ILE A 30 -47.91 17.55 22.44
N PRO A 31 -47.92 18.81 21.96
CA PRO A 31 -49.13 19.38 21.35
C PRO A 31 -48.88 19.88 19.91
N ALA A 32 -49.96 20.08 19.14
CA ALA A 32 -49.92 20.36 17.70
C ALA A 32 -50.63 21.67 17.30
N ALA A 33 -50.37 22.07 16.06
CA ALA A 33 -51.12 23.01 15.20
C ALA A 33 -51.01 24.53 15.47
N GLY A 34 -50.75 25.28 14.38
CA GLY A 34 -50.76 26.74 14.32
C GLY A 34 -50.03 27.28 13.08
N ARG A 35 -50.72 27.39 11.93
CA ARG A 35 -50.16 28.00 10.71
C ARG A 35 -50.08 29.53 10.86
N LEU A 36 -48.95 30.13 10.49
CA LEU A 36 -48.93 31.42 9.77
C LEU A 36 -47.66 31.48 8.89
N ALA A 37 -47.73 32.20 7.77
CA ALA A 37 -46.70 32.16 6.73
C ALA A 37 -45.54 33.13 7.00
N LEU A 38 -44.32 32.74 6.61
CA LEU A 38 -43.24 33.67 6.31
C LEU A 38 -42.46 33.19 5.08
N ILE A 39 -42.22 34.12 4.14
CA ILE A 39 -41.53 33.84 2.87
C ILE A 39 -40.02 33.89 3.12
N LEU A 40 -39.33 32.78 2.84
CA LEU A 40 -37.88 32.72 2.62
C LEU A 40 -37.57 31.41 1.89
N LEU A 41 -37.24 31.49 0.59
CA LEU A 41 -36.79 30.34 -0.19
C LEU A 41 -35.37 29.99 0.24
N ALA A 42 -35.26 28.96 1.07
CA ALA A 42 -33.99 28.50 1.61
C ALA A 42 -33.14 27.78 0.55
N SER A 43 -31.83 27.96 0.67
CA SER A 43 -30.79 27.28 -0.12
C SER A 43 -30.94 25.76 -0.06
N PHE A 44 -30.91 25.09 -1.22
CA PHE A 44 -30.74 23.64 -1.28
C PHE A 44 -29.30 23.27 -0.90
N ALA A 45 -29.05 23.13 0.40
CA ALA A 45 -27.86 22.49 0.94
C ALA A 45 -28.15 21.02 1.23
N PHE A 46 -27.98 20.15 0.22
CA PHE A 46 -27.67 18.75 0.47
C PHE A 46 -26.20 18.53 0.15
N SER A 47 -25.37 18.72 1.17
CA SER A 47 -23.96 18.39 1.13
C SER A 47 -23.80 16.87 1.31
N SER A 48 -23.68 16.14 0.20
CA SER A 48 -23.15 14.77 0.23
C SER A 48 -21.63 14.85 0.12
N CYS A 49 -20.95 14.85 1.27
CA CYS A 49 -19.51 14.68 1.35
C CYS A 49 -19.16 13.23 0.93
N GLY A 50 -19.03 13.01 -0.38
CA GLY A 50 -18.60 11.73 -0.92
C GLY A 50 -17.11 11.54 -0.70
N SER A 51 -16.73 10.46 -0.01
CA SER A 51 -15.33 10.11 0.24
C SER A 51 -14.59 9.82 -1.07
N ALA A 52 -13.26 9.85 -1.05
CA ALA A 52 -12.43 9.53 -2.22
C ALA A 52 -12.77 8.17 -2.86
N SER A 53 -13.22 7.21 -2.04
CA SER A 53 -13.75 5.92 -2.47
C SER A 53 -14.96 6.02 -3.42
N GLN A 54 -15.90 6.95 -3.19
CA GLN A 54 -17.05 7.13 -4.10
C GLN A 54 -16.62 7.76 -5.43
N ARG A 55 -15.72 8.75 -5.44
CA ARG A 55 -15.23 9.35 -6.69
C ARG A 55 -14.35 8.40 -7.51
N ALA A 56 -13.57 7.55 -6.86
CA ALA A 56 -12.87 6.44 -7.50
C ALA A 56 -13.82 5.38 -8.08
N THR A 57 -15.07 5.32 -7.61
CA THR A 57 -16.12 4.45 -8.18
C THR A 57 -16.77 5.10 -9.41
N GLU A 58 -17.00 6.42 -9.40
CA GLU A 58 -17.55 7.17 -10.54
C GLU A 58 -16.55 7.30 -11.70
N ALA A 59 -15.26 7.56 -11.42
CA ALA A 59 -14.21 7.65 -12.43
C ALA A 59 -13.92 6.31 -13.14
N LYS A 60 -14.23 5.17 -12.49
CA LYS A 60 -14.09 3.83 -13.09
C LYS A 60 -15.12 3.51 -14.18
N GLN A 61 -16.14 4.35 -14.37
CA GLN A 61 -17.33 3.96 -15.13
C GLN A 61 -17.22 4.09 -16.67
N SER A 62 -16.03 4.35 -17.24
CA SER A 62 -15.84 4.28 -18.71
C SER A 62 -14.41 4.02 -19.23
N PHE A 63 -13.48 3.47 -18.44
CA PHE A 63 -12.17 3.03 -18.96
C PHE A 63 -12.24 1.53 -19.34
N GLU A 64 -12.79 1.24 -20.52
CA GLU A 64 -12.82 -0.11 -21.08
C GLU A 64 -11.79 -0.25 -22.21
N ILE A 65 -10.97 -1.32 -22.15
CA ILE A 65 -10.04 -1.66 -23.23
C ILE A 65 -10.67 -2.75 -24.09
N PRO A 66 -10.91 -2.51 -25.41
CA PRO A 66 -11.66 -3.45 -26.24
C PRO A 66 -11.05 -4.86 -26.30
N ALA A 67 -11.92 -5.85 -26.47
CA ALA A 67 -11.50 -7.24 -26.70
C ALA A 67 -10.55 -7.32 -27.90
N GLY A 68 -9.51 -8.15 -27.79
CA GLY A 68 -8.49 -8.28 -28.83
C GLY A 68 -7.44 -7.16 -28.87
N TYR A 69 -7.44 -6.20 -27.94
CA TYR A 69 -6.34 -5.24 -27.78
C TYR A 69 -5.24 -5.78 -26.86
N THR A 70 -4.01 -5.27 -27.01
CA THR A 70 -2.82 -5.51 -26.19
C THR A 70 -2.13 -4.19 -25.82
N VAL A 71 -1.09 -4.24 -25.01
CA VAL A 71 -0.29 -3.08 -24.58
C VAL A 71 1.02 -2.98 -25.37
N LYS A 72 1.36 -1.78 -25.84
CA LYS A 72 2.72 -1.37 -26.21
C LYS A 72 3.18 -0.24 -25.28
N LEU A 73 4.47 -0.20 -24.95
CA LEU A 73 5.09 0.86 -24.16
C LEU A 73 5.99 1.71 -25.06
N GLU A 74 5.90 3.03 -24.91
CA GLU A 74 6.77 4.00 -25.56
C GLU A 74 7.61 4.68 -24.48
N PHE A 75 8.93 4.52 -24.52
CA PHE A 75 9.84 5.16 -23.58
C PHE A 75 9.84 6.68 -23.78
N ILE A 76 9.59 7.43 -22.69
CA ILE A 76 9.59 8.90 -22.69
C ILE A 76 10.94 9.43 -22.21
N LYS A 77 11.34 9.07 -20.98
CA LYS A 77 12.52 9.66 -20.32
C LYS A 77 13.01 8.80 -19.15
N ARG A 78 14.32 8.84 -18.92
CA ARG A 78 14.99 8.39 -17.68
C ARG A 78 15.31 9.61 -16.82
N ILE A 79 14.92 9.60 -15.54
CA ILE A 79 14.91 10.76 -14.65
C ILE A 79 15.70 10.44 -13.39
N LYS A 80 16.80 11.19 -13.15
CA LYS A 80 17.72 10.99 -12.02
C LYS A 80 17.12 11.46 -10.69
N THR A 81 17.44 10.75 -9.61
CA THR A 81 16.98 11.01 -8.23
C THR A 81 18.15 11.24 -7.28
N ASP A 82 17.90 11.76 -6.07
CA ASP A 82 18.94 12.06 -5.06
C ASP A 82 19.56 10.81 -4.41
N ALA A 83 18.75 9.75 -4.25
CA ALA A 83 19.15 8.46 -3.73
C ALA A 83 18.42 7.31 -4.45
N GLN A 84 18.30 6.13 -3.81
CA GLN A 84 17.75 4.93 -4.45
C GLN A 84 16.21 5.02 -4.50
N PRO A 85 15.59 5.18 -5.67
CA PRO A 85 14.16 5.43 -5.75
C PRO A 85 13.40 4.14 -5.42
N LYS A 86 12.68 4.15 -4.30
CA LYS A 86 12.09 2.96 -3.71
C LYS A 86 10.61 2.81 -4.06
N GLN A 87 9.86 3.90 -4.17
CA GLN A 87 8.50 3.90 -4.72
C GLN A 87 8.29 5.17 -5.54
N VAL A 88 7.44 5.06 -6.57
CA VAL A 88 6.93 6.18 -7.36
C VAL A 88 5.41 6.24 -7.22
N CYS A 89 4.84 7.44 -7.32
CA CYS A 89 3.40 7.69 -7.27
C CYS A 89 3.04 8.75 -8.33
N LEU A 90 2.25 8.40 -9.34
CA LEU A 90 1.74 9.25 -10.42
C LEU A 90 0.42 9.91 -9.96
N HIS A 91 0.32 11.24 -10.05
CA HIS A 91 -0.88 11.91 -9.54
C HIS A 91 -2.07 11.80 -10.51
N PRO A 92 -3.29 11.44 -10.05
CA PRO A 92 -4.47 11.34 -10.93
C PRO A 92 -4.87 12.68 -11.58
N GLU A 93 -4.85 13.78 -10.82
CA GLU A 93 -5.40 15.09 -11.24
C GLU A 93 -4.36 16.20 -11.44
N ARG A 94 -3.09 15.99 -11.06
CA ARG A 94 -2.04 17.01 -11.07
C ARG A 94 -1.00 16.61 -12.11
N ASN A 95 -0.37 17.60 -12.72
CA ASN A 95 0.74 17.40 -13.65
C ASN A 95 2.05 17.06 -12.91
N GLU A 96 1.99 16.09 -12.00
CA GLU A 96 3.03 15.81 -11.01
C GLU A 96 3.20 14.31 -10.77
N PHE A 97 4.42 13.92 -10.41
CA PHE A 97 4.68 12.62 -9.81
C PHE A 97 5.68 12.73 -8.66
N TYR A 98 5.63 11.75 -7.76
CA TYR A 98 6.36 11.74 -6.50
C TYR A 98 7.26 10.52 -6.43
N VAL A 99 8.49 10.69 -5.93
CA VAL A 99 9.43 9.59 -5.75
C VAL A 99 9.92 9.56 -4.31
N ALA A 100 9.68 8.44 -3.62
CA ALA A 100 10.20 8.18 -2.30
C ALA A 100 11.59 7.55 -2.44
N ASN A 101 12.64 8.34 -2.17
CA ASN A 101 14.02 7.91 -2.28
C ASN A 101 14.57 7.40 -0.94
N LEU A 102 15.21 6.24 -1.01
CA LEU A 102 15.80 5.54 0.12
C LEU A 102 17.32 5.63 0.02
N ASN A 103 17.98 5.90 1.14
CA ASN A 103 19.38 5.51 1.33
C ASN A 103 19.47 4.53 2.53
N ASN A 104 20.05 3.35 2.30
CA ASN A 104 20.29 2.36 3.34
C ASN A 104 21.72 2.41 3.92
N GLY A 105 22.61 3.23 3.36
CA GLY A 105 24.00 3.39 3.76
C GLY A 105 24.91 2.17 3.54
N GLY A 106 24.40 1.08 2.96
CA GLY A 106 25.06 -0.23 2.95
C GLY A 106 25.96 -0.51 1.75
N GLY A 107 25.79 0.18 0.61
CA GLY A 107 26.51 -0.09 -0.63
C GLY A 107 27.64 0.90 -0.92
N ALA A 108 28.62 0.49 -1.73
CA ALA A 108 29.67 1.39 -2.20
C ALA A 108 29.11 2.59 -3.00
N ASN A 109 28.06 2.35 -3.80
CA ASN A 109 27.35 3.39 -4.55
C ASN A 109 26.49 4.28 -3.63
N THR A 110 25.84 3.71 -2.61
CA THR A 110 24.92 4.46 -1.74
C THR A 110 25.62 5.46 -0.81
N LYS A 111 26.93 5.28 -0.57
CA LYS A 111 27.77 6.25 0.17
C LYS A 111 27.98 7.59 -0.55
N LYS A 112 27.66 7.67 -1.85
CA LYS A 112 27.76 8.90 -2.65
C LYS A 112 26.41 9.60 -2.87
N LEU A 113 25.31 8.96 -2.44
CA LEU A 113 23.94 9.44 -2.65
C LEU A 113 23.47 10.29 -1.46
N GLY A 114 22.42 11.09 -1.68
CA GLY A 114 21.76 11.90 -0.66
C GLY A 114 21.11 11.06 0.46
N PRO A 115 20.50 11.71 1.47
CA PRO A 115 19.85 10.99 2.57
C PRO A 115 18.65 10.14 2.12
N GLY A 116 18.09 10.41 0.94
CA GLY A 116 16.86 9.81 0.45
C GLY A 116 15.66 10.62 0.90
N THR A 117 15.22 11.51 0.03
CA THR A 117 14.15 12.49 0.23
C THR A 117 12.82 12.05 -0.39
N LEU A 118 11.76 12.83 -0.19
CA LEU A 118 10.60 12.78 -1.09
C LEU A 118 10.81 13.84 -2.18
N GLN A 119 11.00 13.40 -3.42
CA GLN A 119 11.13 14.30 -4.57
C GLN A 119 9.80 14.43 -5.32
N ILE A 120 9.51 15.63 -5.81
CA ILE A 120 8.31 15.97 -6.57
C ILE A 120 8.73 16.53 -7.92
N PHE A 121 8.22 15.94 -9.00
CA PHE A 121 8.57 16.32 -10.37
C PHE A 121 7.34 16.73 -11.17
N SER A 122 7.55 17.57 -12.18
CA SER A 122 6.59 17.88 -13.23
C SER A 122 6.42 16.69 -14.19
N LEU A 123 5.19 16.29 -14.51
CA LEU A 123 4.95 15.17 -15.44
C LEU A 123 5.11 15.56 -16.92
N ASP A 124 5.00 16.85 -17.28
CA ASP A 124 5.25 17.33 -18.64
C ASP A 124 6.71 17.76 -18.89
N THR A 125 7.34 18.47 -17.94
CA THR A 125 8.72 19.00 -18.11
C THR A 125 9.79 18.08 -17.52
N PHE A 126 9.40 17.17 -16.61
CA PHE A 126 10.30 16.28 -15.87
C PHE A 126 11.33 17.01 -14.99
N GLU A 127 11.06 18.26 -14.65
CA GLU A 127 11.87 19.07 -13.75
C GLU A 127 11.51 18.79 -12.29
N LEU A 128 12.52 18.83 -11.41
CA LEU A 128 12.32 18.74 -9.97
C LEU A 128 11.65 20.03 -9.46
N LEU A 129 10.42 19.90 -8.96
CA LEU A 129 9.62 21.01 -8.43
C LEU A 129 9.84 21.24 -6.94
N HIS A 130 10.09 20.17 -6.19
CA HIS A 130 10.30 20.23 -4.74
C HIS A 130 11.06 18.98 -4.24
N GLU A 131 11.83 19.15 -3.17
CA GLU A 131 12.49 18.08 -2.44
C GLU A 131 12.23 18.27 -0.93
N GLU A 132 11.49 17.34 -0.31
CA GLU A 132 11.18 17.36 1.12
C GLU A 132 12.21 16.52 1.90
N PRO A 133 12.93 17.10 2.89
CA PRO A 133 13.96 16.41 3.65
C PRO A 133 13.49 15.23 4.52
N ALA A 134 13.48 14.03 3.95
CA ALA A 134 13.41 12.76 4.69
C ALA A 134 14.80 12.30 5.18
N ARG A 135 14.86 11.39 6.16
CA ARG A 135 16.10 10.68 6.54
C ARG A 135 16.28 9.38 5.77
N THR A 136 15.19 8.81 5.24
CA THR A 136 15.14 7.82 4.14
C THR A 136 13.64 7.56 3.82
N ALA A 137 13.13 8.10 2.71
CA ALA A 137 11.76 7.84 2.28
C ALA A 137 11.65 6.42 1.68
N VAL A 138 10.53 5.72 1.87
CA VAL A 138 10.38 4.33 1.39
C VAL A 138 9.18 4.16 0.48
N GLU A 139 7.97 4.25 1.03
CA GLU A 139 6.74 4.10 0.29
C GLU A 139 6.00 5.47 0.31
N CYS A 140 5.38 5.84 -0.80
CA CYS A 140 4.48 6.99 -0.92
C CYS A 140 3.05 6.50 -1.16
N LEU A 141 2.05 7.32 -0.81
CA LEU A 141 0.65 7.09 -1.11
C LEU A 141 -0.07 8.43 -1.26
N ILE A 142 -0.70 8.65 -2.40
CA ILE A 142 -1.58 9.81 -2.62
C ILE A 142 -2.93 9.49 -1.95
N LEU A 143 -3.37 10.34 -1.03
CA LEU A 143 -4.65 10.17 -0.33
C LEU A 143 -5.82 10.77 -1.10
N ASP A 144 -5.58 11.97 -1.64
CA ASP A 144 -6.52 12.79 -2.36
C ASP A 144 -5.76 13.79 -3.25
N ARG A 145 -6.48 14.68 -3.92
CA ARG A 145 -5.94 15.69 -4.84
C ARG A 145 -4.82 16.57 -4.27
N ASP A 146 -4.83 16.83 -2.97
CA ASP A 146 -3.96 17.83 -2.36
C ASP A 146 -3.10 17.27 -1.22
N HIS A 147 -3.20 15.97 -0.90
CA HIS A 147 -2.40 15.35 0.17
C HIS A 147 -1.79 13.98 -0.16
N LEU A 148 -0.62 13.74 0.42
CA LEU A 148 0.15 12.51 0.32
C LEU A 148 0.66 12.05 1.70
N LEU A 149 0.78 10.74 1.89
CA LEU A 149 1.55 10.11 2.97
C LEU A 149 2.86 9.56 2.44
N TYR A 150 3.93 9.65 3.23
CA TYR A 150 5.13 8.86 3.00
C TYR A 150 5.73 8.34 4.31
N SER A 151 6.37 7.17 4.26
CA SER A 151 7.07 6.57 5.40
C SER A 151 8.54 7.03 5.44
N ASP A 152 9.00 7.62 6.54
CA ASP A 152 10.43 7.85 6.79
C ASP A 152 10.96 6.69 7.65
N MET A 153 11.59 5.70 7.01
CA MET A 153 12.03 4.45 7.67
C MET A 153 13.02 4.70 8.81
N PHE A 154 13.76 5.81 8.78
CA PHE A 154 14.74 6.11 9.80
C PHE A 154 14.18 7.06 10.85
N ARG A 155 13.25 7.97 10.55
CA ARG A 155 12.58 8.71 11.63
C ARG A 155 11.55 7.87 12.41
N ASP A 156 11.21 6.66 11.93
CA ASP A 156 10.15 5.80 12.51
C ASP A 156 8.81 6.55 12.58
N GLU A 157 8.50 7.26 11.49
CA GLU A 157 7.30 8.07 11.36
C GLU A 157 6.67 7.91 9.97
N VAL A 158 5.38 8.25 9.89
CA VAL A 158 4.70 8.57 8.64
C VAL A 158 4.41 10.06 8.62
N VAL A 159 4.65 10.67 7.47
CA VAL A 159 4.53 12.11 7.27
C VAL A 159 3.30 12.40 6.42
N TYR A 160 2.44 13.29 6.90
CA TYR A 160 1.30 13.82 6.16
C TYR A 160 1.71 15.15 5.52
N PHE A 161 1.63 15.20 4.19
CA PHE A 161 2.22 16.25 3.37
C PHE A 161 1.18 16.89 2.45
N ASP A 162 1.17 18.21 2.41
CA ASP A 162 0.32 19.05 1.56
C ASP A 162 1.01 19.31 0.23
N LEU A 163 0.41 18.82 -0.85
CA LEU A 163 0.93 18.87 -2.21
C LEU A 163 0.84 20.28 -2.81
N ALA A 164 -0.13 21.11 -2.40
CA ALA A 164 -0.32 22.44 -2.97
C ALA A 164 0.71 23.46 -2.44
N THR A 165 0.96 23.44 -1.14
CA THR A 165 1.84 24.37 -0.41
C THR A 165 3.25 23.82 -0.18
N ARG A 166 3.48 22.54 -0.49
CA ARG A 166 4.74 21.81 -0.30
C ARG A 166 5.19 21.78 1.17
N LYS A 167 4.27 21.45 2.08
CA LYS A 167 4.52 21.49 3.52
C LYS A 167 4.11 20.21 4.22
N VAL A 168 4.92 19.80 5.18
CA VAL A 168 4.52 18.80 6.17
C VAL A 168 3.45 19.39 7.08
N LEU A 169 2.28 18.74 7.11
CA LEU A 169 1.16 19.07 7.99
C LEU A 169 1.31 18.39 9.36
N ALA A 170 1.75 17.12 9.36
CA ALA A 170 1.97 16.35 10.58
C ALA A 170 3.04 15.26 10.38
N ARG A 171 3.69 14.85 11.48
CA ARG A 171 4.57 13.68 11.56
C ARG A 171 4.02 12.76 12.64
N SER A 172 3.82 11.49 12.31
CA SER A 172 3.14 10.51 13.15
C SER A 172 4.12 9.41 13.56
N PRO A 173 4.51 9.31 14.85
CA PRO A 173 5.40 8.25 15.29
C PRO A 173 4.70 6.89 15.17
N VAL A 174 5.40 5.89 14.65
CA VAL A 174 4.82 4.54 14.50
C VAL A 174 4.98 3.67 15.74
N LYS A 175 5.79 4.09 16.72
CA LYS A 175 5.95 3.45 18.03
C LYS A 175 6.48 4.48 19.04
N SER A 176 6.15 4.32 20.33
CA SER A 176 6.54 5.26 21.40
C SER A 176 7.99 5.10 21.86
N ASP A 177 8.50 3.86 21.83
CA ASP A 177 9.73 3.49 22.53
C ASP A 177 10.91 3.42 21.56
N LYS A 178 12.11 3.84 21.98
CA LYS A 178 13.33 3.69 21.16
C LYS A 178 14.05 2.39 21.51
N VAL A 179 14.27 1.51 20.53
CA VAL A 179 15.07 0.29 20.74
C VAL A 179 16.56 0.63 20.62
N LYS A 180 17.36 0.27 21.62
CA LYS A 180 18.82 0.19 21.51
C LYS A 180 19.24 -1.27 21.40
N ASN A 181 20.19 -1.54 20.52
CA ASN A 181 20.77 -2.87 20.37
C ASN A 181 21.89 -3.12 21.41
N PHE A 182 22.46 -4.32 21.40
CA PHE A 182 23.55 -4.73 22.28
C PHE A 182 24.86 -3.92 22.10
N SER A 183 25.03 -3.18 20.99
CA SER A 183 26.15 -2.24 20.77
C SER A 183 25.78 -0.77 21.03
N GLY A 184 24.64 -0.51 21.70
CA GLY A 184 24.14 0.84 21.98
C GLY A 184 23.61 1.61 20.76
N THR A 185 23.59 0.98 19.59
CA THR A 185 23.05 1.53 18.34
C THR A 185 21.53 1.49 18.39
N GLU A 186 20.86 2.62 18.18
CA GLU A 186 19.40 2.65 18.10
C GLU A 186 18.92 1.91 16.84
N TYR A 187 18.23 0.78 17.02
CA TYR A 187 17.49 0.14 15.93
C TYR A 187 16.16 0.82 15.73
N ARG A 188 15.82 1.01 14.47
CA ARG A 188 14.53 1.53 14.02
C ARG A 188 13.56 0.40 13.73
N TYR A 189 12.27 0.65 13.90
CA TYR A 189 11.21 -0.28 13.50
C TYR A 189 11.06 -0.35 11.98
N MET A 190 11.49 0.70 11.29
CA MET A 190 11.58 0.82 9.83
C MET A 190 10.21 0.67 9.15
N PRO A 191 9.31 1.67 9.27
CA PRO A 191 8.03 1.66 8.58
C PRO A 191 8.19 1.43 7.06
N LYS A 192 7.21 0.71 6.50
CA LYS A 192 7.09 0.32 5.09
C LYS A 192 5.74 0.74 4.52
N ILE A 193 4.87 -0.22 4.21
CA ILE A 193 3.60 0.01 3.54
C ILE A 193 2.66 0.74 4.50
N ILE A 194 1.97 1.73 3.94
CA ILE A 194 0.94 2.55 4.58
C ILE A 194 -0.39 2.19 3.91
N GLU A 195 -1.42 1.88 4.67
CA GLU A 195 -2.75 1.51 4.19
C GLU A 195 -3.82 2.32 4.93
N PRO A 196 -4.60 3.19 4.25
CA PRO A 196 -5.63 4.00 4.91
C PRO A 196 -6.76 3.14 5.50
N LEU A 197 -7.11 3.43 6.76
CA LEU A 197 -8.30 2.87 7.42
C LEU A 197 -9.52 3.79 7.24
N SER A 198 -9.30 5.10 7.35
CA SER A 198 -10.31 6.16 7.31
C SER A 198 -9.70 7.47 6.77
N ASP A 199 -10.48 8.56 6.80
CA ASP A 199 -10.03 9.90 6.38
C ASP A 199 -8.91 10.49 7.26
N SER A 200 -8.58 9.89 8.42
CA SER A 200 -7.51 10.34 9.31
C SER A 200 -6.61 9.22 9.85
N GLU A 201 -6.99 7.95 9.68
CA GLU A 201 -6.24 6.81 10.24
C GLU A 201 -5.60 5.94 9.15
N ALA A 202 -4.42 5.39 9.45
CA ALA A 202 -3.73 4.43 8.58
C ALA A 202 -3.06 3.30 9.38
N LEU A 203 -2.97 2.12 8.78
CA LEU A 203 -2.07 1.04 9.18
C LEU A 203 -0.68 1.27 8.59
N VAL A 204 0.35 0.92 9.36
CA VAL A 204 1.76 1.02 8.93
C VAL A 204 2.51 -0.24 9.35
N THR A 205 3.02 -1.00 8.39
CA THR A 205 3.87 -2.18 8.66
C THR A 205 5.29 -1.77 9.04
N LEU A 206 5.86 -2.50 10.01
CA LEU A 206 7.17 -2.20 10.60
C LEU A 206 8.13 -3.35 10.30
N TRP A 207 9.12 -3.11 9.44
CA TRP A 207 9.95 -4.19 8.88
C TRP A 207 10.70 -5.02 9.93
N LEU A 208 11.07 -4.47 11.09
CA LEU A 208 11.75 -5.23 12.14
C LEU A 208 10.82 -5.70 13.28
N ASP A 209 9.52 -5.39 13.21
CA ASP A 209 8.52 -5.61 14.27
C ASP A 209 7.19 -6.11 13.66
N GLY A 210 6.04 -5.75 14.24
CA GLY A 210 4.71 -5.98 13.69
C GLY A 210 4.16 -4.80 12.87
N MET A 211 3.15 -4.12 13.40
CA MET A 211 2.40 -3.07 12.69
C MET A 211 1.90 -2.02 13.69
N SER A 212 1.50 -0.84 13.22
CA SER A 212 0.81 0.16 14.05
C SER A 212 -0.36 0.80 13.31
N THR A 213 -1.35 1.28 14.06
CA THR A 213 -2.37 2.23 13.60
C THR A 213 -1.98 3.64 14.08
N ILE A 214 -2.04 4.63 13.18
CA ILE A 214 -1.77 6.04 13.47
C ILE A 214 -2.96 6.92 13.08
N ASP A 215 -3.11 8.07 13.74
CA ASP A 215 -3.87 9.22 13.22
C ASP A 215 -2.86 10.14 12.52
N PHE A 216 -2.88 10.12 11.19
CA PHE A 216 -1.92 10.87 10.38
C PHE A 216 -2.23 12.37 10.29
N LYS A 217 -3.47 12.79 10.57
CA LYS A 217 -3.86 14.21 10.61
C LYS A 217 -3.49 14.86 11.95
N GLN A 218 -3.56 14.12 13.05
CA GLN A 218 -3.20 14.58 14.39
C GLN A 218 -1.72 14.34 14.75
N GLY A 219 -0.96 13.56 13.97
CA GLY A 219 0.43 13.25 14.27
C GLY A 219 0.61 12.25 15.41
N LYS A 220 -0.29 11.25 15.54
CA LYS A 220 -0.38 10.40 16.75
C LYS A 220 -0.31 8.90 16.43
N LEU A 221 0.37 8.17 17.30
CA LEU A 221 0.19 6.72 17.43
C LEU A 221 -1.16 6.43 18.10
N ILE A 222 -2.00 5.61 17.48
CA ILE A 222 -3.25 5.12 18.10
C ILE A 222 -2.99 3.79 18.81
N ARG A 223 -2.36 2.84 18.11
CA ARG A 223 -2.13 1.47 18.60
C ARG A 223 -0.91 0.85 17.96
N HIS A 224 -0.18 0.07 18.75
CA HIS A 224 0.83 -0.86 18.24
C HIS A 224 0.31 -2.31 18.29
N TYR A 225 0.74 -3.11 17.32
CA TYR A 225 0.55 -4.56 17.27
C TYR A 225 1.94 -5.20 17.27
N ASP A 226 2.29 -5.87 18.36
CA ASP A 226 3.59 -6.53 18.53
C ASP A 226 3.85 -7.56 17.43
N LYS A 227 5.14 -7.85 17.20
CA LYS A 227 5.65 -8.78 16.19
C LYS A 227 4.88 -10.11 16.07
N PHE A 228 3.94 -10.15 15.14
CA PHE A 228 3.15 -11.35 14.78
C PHE A 228 3.79 -12.19 13.67
N CYS A 229 4.79 -11.68 12.94
CA CYS A 229 5.50 -12.41 11.90
C CYS A 229 6.91 -11.84 11.65
N ALA A 230 7.63 -12.44 10.69
CA ALA A 230 8.90 -11.94 10.23
C ALA A 230 8.73 -11.01 9.02
N LEU A 231 9.25 -9.78 9.16
CA LEU A 231 9.42 -8.80 8.07
C LEU A 231 8.11 -8.44 7.32
N PRO A 232 7.10 -7.87 8.00
CA PRO A 232 5.83 -7.50 7.36
C PRO A 232 6.00 -6.39 6.31
N ARG A 233 5.22 -6.47 5.22
CA ARG A 233 5.11 -5.46 4.15
C ARG A 233 3.66 -5.23 3.72
N GLY A 234 3.20 -5.87 2.65
CA GLY A 234 1.90 -5.62 2.03
C GLY A 234 0.75 -5.77 3.03
N ILE A 235 -0.23 -4.88 2.93
CA ILE A 235 -1.41 -4.84 3.78
C ILE A 235 -2.62 -5.02 2.86
N LEU A 236 -3.50 -5.97 3.16
CA LEU A 236 -4.75 -6.19 2.44
C LEU A 236 -5.89 -6.21 3.45
N ARG A 237 -6.70 -5.14 3.46
CA ARG A 237 -7.91 -5.07 4.29
C ARG A 237 -8.93 -6.12 3.84
N VAL A 238 -9.67 -6.71 4.79
CA VAL A 238 -10.81 -7.57 4.46
C VAL A 238 -12.07 -6.70 4.32
N PRO A 239 -12.73 -6.65 3.16
CA PRO A 239 -13.89 -5.76 2.95
C PRO A 239 -15.01 -6.00 3.97
N GLY A 240 -15.54 -4.91 4.53
CA GLY A 240 -16.63 -4.96 5.51
C GLY A 240 -16.26 -5.49 6.90
N LYS A 241 -14.97 -5.72 7.19
CA LYS A 241 -14.49 -6.24 8.48
C LYS A 241 -13.34 -5.43 9.06
N GLU A 242 -13.14 -5.58 10.37
CA GLU A 242 -11.92 -5.13 11.07
C GLU A 242 -10.87 -6.26 11.10
N GLU A 243 -10.65 -6.87 9.94
CA GLU A 243 -9.70 -7.97 9.69
C GLU A 243 -8.71 -7.53 8.60
N VAL A 244 -7.48 -8.03 8.64
CA VAL A 244 -6.42 -7.69 7.67
C VAL A 244 -5.51 -8.88 7.38
N TYR A 245 -5.10 -9.04 6.12
CA TYR A 245 -4.03 -9.94 5.72
C TYR A 245 -2.73 -9.17 5.54
N ILE A 246 -1.65 -9.64 6.17
CA ILE A 246 -0.32 -9.05 6.08
C ILE A 246 0.61 -9.98 5.29
N MET A 247 1.29 -9.41 4.30
CA MET A 247 2.33 -10.08 3.52
C MET A 247 3.63 -10.06 4.32
N CYS A 248 3.92 -11.16 5.00
CA CYS A 248 5.11 -11.32 5.82
C CYS A 248 6.24 -11.91 4.97
N TYR A 249 7.24 -11.08 4.65
CA TYR A 249 8.34 -11.42 3.74
C TYR A 249 9.18 -12.60 4.26
N GLY A 250 9.26 -12.78 5.57
CA GLY A 250 9.88 -13.93 6.22
C GLY A 250 11.41 -13.88 6.22
N ILE A 251 12.02 -14.09 5.06
CA ILE A 251 13.43 -14.41 4.90
C ILE A 251 14.33 -13.19 5.18
N PRO A 252 15.39 -13.30 6.01
CA PRO A 252 15.95 -14.51 6.60
C PRO A 252 15.47 -14.83 8.03
N GLN A 253 14.49 -14.09 8.58
CA GLN A 253 14.03 -14.21 9.98
C GLN A 253 12.94 -15.27 10.21
N GLY A 254 12.38 -15.86 9.16
CA GLY A 254 11.30 -16.86 9.24
C GLY A 254 10.77 -17.28 7.88
N PRO A 255 9.71 -18.11 7.82
CA PRO A 255 9.01 -18.44 6.58
C PRO A 255 8.27 -17.20 6.04
N GLY A 256 8.12 -17.11 4.71
CA GLY A 256 7.19 -16.15 4.13
C GLY A 256 5.76 -16.65 4.22
N GLU A 257 4.89 -15.80 4.73
CA GLU A 257 3.51 -16.13 5.10
C GLU A 257 2.55 -15.00 4.72
N ILE A 258 1.31 -15.36 4.42
CA ILE A 258 0.17 -14.43 4.49
C ILE A 258 -0.45 -14.65 5.87
N VAL A 259 -0.44 -13.62 6.72
CA VAL A 259 -0.92 -13.71 8.11
C VAL A 259 -2.22 -12.94 8.25
N HIS A 260 -3.28 -13.61 8.68
CA HIS A 260 -4.59 -13.02 8.91
C HIS A 260 -4.71 -12.54 10.37
N LEU A 261 -5.06 -11.27 10.57
CA LEU A 261 -5.16 -10.62 11.88
C LEU A 261 -6.54 -10.02 12.10
N ASP A 262 -7.02 -10.12 13.34
CA ASP A 262 -8.13 -9.32 13.86
C ASP A 262 -7.60 -7.99 14.43
N LEU A 263 -8.08 -6.85 13.93
CA LEU A 263 -7.57 -5.53 14.34
C LEU A 263 -8.06 -5.10 15.72
N LYS A 264 -9.19 -5.62 16.22
CA LYS A 264 -9.70 -5.29 17.57
C LYS A 264 -8.83 -5.87 18.67
N THR A 265 -8.37 -7.10 18.49
CA THR A 265 -7.66 -7.89 19.49
C THR A 265 -6.16 -8.01 19.20
N GLY A 266 -5.74 -7.78 17.95
CA GLY A 266 -4.36 -8.03 17.50
C GLY A 266 -4.04 -9.52 17.35
N LYS A 267 -5.04 -10.41 17.44
CA LYS A 267 -4.82 -11.85 17.36
C LYS A 267 -4.63 -12.32 15.93
N VAL A 268 -3.72 -13.28 15.76
CA VAL A 268 -3.59 -14.05 14.52
C VAL A 268 -4.75 -15.02 14.42
N LEU A 269 -5.56 -14.85 13.37
CA LEU A 269 -6.70 -15.70 13.04
C LEU A 269 -6.28 -16.91 12.19
N ASN A 270 -5.35 -16.71 11.25
CA ASN A 270 -4.86 -17.76 10.35
C ASN A 270 -3.46 -17.42 9.79
N ARG A 271 -2.76 -18.42 9.27
CA ARG A 271 -1.49 -18.29 8.53
C ARG A 271 -1.49 -19.18 7.30
N LEU A 272 -1.09 -18.63 6.16
CA LEU A 272 -0.87 -19.38 4.93
C LEU A 272 0.59 -19.26 4.50
N ARG A 273 1.32 -20.39 4.49
CA ARG A 273 2.69 -20.43 3.95
C ARG A 273 2.65 -20.28 2.44
N THR A 274 3.51 -19.42 1.91
CA THR A 274 3.50 -19.10 0.48
C THR A 274 4.45 -19.95 -0.35
N GLY A 275 5.59 -20.35 0.24
CA GLY A 275 6.71 -20.99 -0.46
C GLY A 275 7.80 -20.00 -0.92
N GLY A 276 7.70 -18.72 -0.57
CA GLY A 276 8.74 -17.72 -0.86
C GLY A 276 8.69 -16.55 0.11
N SER A 277 8.72 -15.32 -0.41
CA SER A 277 8.63 -14.05 0.32
C SER A 277 7.51 -13.16 -0.28
N PRO A 278 6.26 -13.24 0.24
CA PRO A 278 5.18 -12.39 -0.22
C PRO A 278 5.46 -10.94 0.17
N ARG A 279 5.06 -9.99 -0.68
CA ARG A 279 5.63 -8.64 -0.63
C ARG A 279 4.64 -7.50 -0.85
N HIS A 280 4.23 -7.26 -2.09
CA HIS A 280 3.25 -6.24 -2.46
C HIS A 280 1.91 -6.94 -2.71
N VAL A 281 0.81 -6.26 -2.42
CA VAL A 281 -0.55 -6.73 -2.70
C VAL A 281 -1.38 -5.58 -3.26
N ILE A 282 -2.15 -5.84 -4.31
CA ILE A 282 -3.16 -4.91 -4.84
C ILE A 282 -4.54 -5.58 -4.88
N THR A 283 -5.60 -4.79 -4.75
CA THR A 283 -6.98 -5.28 -4.82
C THR A 283 -7.55 -5.09 -6.22
N ARG A 284 -8.11 -6.16 -6.80
CA ARG A 284 -8.77 -6.16 -8.11
C ARG A 284 -10.22 -5.67 -8.01
N PRO A 285 -10.83 -5.19 -9.12
CA PRO A 285 -12.25 -4.81 -9.15
C PRO A 285 -13.22 -5.93 -8.74
N ASP A 286 -12.84 -7.20 -8.92
CA ASP A 286 -13.62 -8.39 -8.53
C ASP A 286 -13.51 -8.76 -7.03
N GLY A 287 -12.83 -7.94 -6.22
CA GLY A 287 -12.62 -8.18 -4.80
C GLY A 287 -11.58 -9.26 -4.47
N LYS A 288 -10.90 -9.85 -5.47
CA LYS A 288 -9.71 -10.66 -5.26
C LYS A 288 -8.48 -9.77 -5.12
N ALA A 289 -7.37 -10.35 -4.70
CA ALA A 289 -6.09 -9.64 -4.58
C ALA A 289 -5.00 -10.31 -5.41
N LEU A 290 -4.04 -9.50 -5.87
CA LEU A 290 -2.83 -9.97 -6.54
C LEU A 290 -1.66 -9.74 -5.61
N ILE A 291 -0.90 -10.80 -5.29
CA ILE A 291 0.21 -10.75 -4.35
C ILE A 291 1.51 -11.11 -5.09
N SER A 292 2.51 -10.23 -5.03
CA SER A 292 3.87 -10.59 -5.46
C SER A 292 4.57 -11.46 -4.44
N ASN A 293 5.23 -12.52 -4.91
CA ASN A 293 6.14 -13.31 -4.10
C ASN A 293 7.54 -13.33 -4.73
N LEU A 294 8.41 -12.48 -4.17
CA LEU A 294 9.71 -12.09 -4.73
C LEU A 294 10.62 -13.29 -4.97
N ASN A 295 10.89 -14.08 -3.92
CA ASN A 295 11.85 -15.18 -4.00
C ASN A 295 11.31 -16.41 -4.78
N SER A 296 9.98 -16.55 -4.90
CA SER A 296 9.39 -17.66 -5.66
C SER A 296 9.34 -17.40 -7.16
N GLY A 297 9.40 -16.13 -7.58
CA GLY A 297 9.16 -15.75 -8.97
C GLY A 297 7.68 -15.78 -9.39
N GLU A 298 6.74 -15.74 -8.44
CA GLU A 298 5.31 -15.94 -8.68
C GLU A 298 4.45 -14.70 -8.35
N ILE A 299 3.34 -14.58 -9.07
CA ILE A 299 2.14 -13.81 -8.67
C ILE A 299 1.08 -14.78 -8.16
N TYR A 300 0.40 -14.44 -7.07
CA TYR A 300 -0.77 -15.16 -6.58
C TYR A 300 -2.05 -14.38 -6.80
N LEU A 301 -3.06 -15.04 -7.35
CA LEU A 301 -4.45 -14.61 -7.20
C LEU A 301 -4.97 -15.14 -5.86
N PHE A 302 -5.33 -14.24 -4.96
CA PHE A 302 -5.75 -14.55 -3.60
C PHE A 302 -7.19 -14.10 -3.36
N ASP A 303 -7.95 -14.92 -2.63
CA ASP A 303 -9.30 -14.62 -2.21
C ASP A 303 -9.34 -14.22 -0.72
N PRO A 304 -9.52 -12.93 -0.39
CA PRO A 304 -9.59 -12.51 1.00
C PRO A 304 -10.83 -13.04 1.73
N ALA A 305 -11.90 -13.41 1.02
CA ALA A 305 -13.13 -13.93 1.64
C ALA A 305 -12.94 -15.34 2.22
N THR A 306 -12.13 -16.18 1.57
CA THR A 306 -11.82 -17.56 1.99
C THR A 306 -10.42 -17.72 2.60
N GLY A 307 -9.54 -16.74 2.41
CA GLY A 307 -8.15 -16.79 2.84
C GLY A 307 -7.27 -17.74 2.01
N SER A 308 -7.65 -18.01 0.76
CA SER A 308 -7.00 -19.01 -0.11
C SER A 308 -6.32 -18.41 -1.35
N ILE A 309 -5.21 -19.02 -1.78
CA ILE A 309 -4.61 -18.76 -3.10
C ILE A 309 -5.40 -19.56 -4.15
N LEU A 310 -6.04 -18.87 -5.08
CA LEU A 310 -6.85 -19.45 -6.17
C LEU A 310 -5.97 -19.87 -7.36
N HIS A 311 -4.94 -19.08 -7.67
CA HIS A 311 -4.07 -19.33 -8.81
C HIS A 311 -2.64 -18.84 -8.53
N ARG A 312 -1.66 -19.46 -9.20
CA ARG A 312 -0.25 -19.08 -9.16
C ARG A 312 0.27 -18.95 -10.59
N LEU A 313 0.95 -17.85 -10.88
CA LEU A 313 1.56 -17.60 -12.18
C LEU A 313 3.05 -17.31 -12.00
N TYR A 314 3.90 -18.19 -12.53
CA TYR A 314 5.35 -18.04 -12.49
C TYR A 314 5.84 -17.16 -13.65
N LEU A 315 6.67 -16.17 -13.33
CA LEU A 315 7.17 -15.16 -14.27
C LEU A 315 8.71 -15.07 -14.30
N GLY A 316 9.41 -15.83 -13.47
CA GLY A 316 10.84 -15.67 -13.19
C GLY A 316 11.11 -14.82 -11.94
N GLY A 317 12.36 -14.74 -11.51
CA GLY A 317 12.76 -14.17 -10.21
C GLY A 317 12.43 -12.69 -9.97
N GLY A 318 12.57 -12.27 -8.71
CA GLY A 318 12.62 -10.86 -8.31
C GLY A 318 11.31 -10.08 -8.33
N ILE A 319 10.14 -10.74 -8.31
CA ILE A 319 8.82 -10.07 -8.40
C ILE A 319 8.61 -9.10 -7.23
N ASN A 320 8.47 -7.80 -7.51
CA ASN A 320 8.49 -6.76 -6.49
C ASN A 320 7.16 -6.01 -6.39
N THR A 321 6.98 -4.93 -7.14
CA THR A 321 5.73 -4.16 -7.18
C THR A 321 4.87 -4.65 -8.34
N VAL A 322 3.57 -4.66 -8.09
CA VAL A 322 2.52 -5.04 -9.03
C VAL A 322 1.54 -3.89 -9.04
N ASP A 323 1.13 -3.44 -10.21
CA ASP A 323 0.04 -2.50 -10.38
C ASP A 323 -0.82 -2.90 -11.59
N SER A 324 -1.93 -2.21 -11.83
CA SER A 324 -2.84 -2.48 -12.94
C SER A 324 -3.29 -1.21 -13.65
N ASP A 325 -3.60 -1.30 -14.94
CA ASP A 325 -4.32 -0.23 -15.62
C ASP A 325 -5.71 0.01 -14.98
N PRO A 326 -6.39 1.15 -15.24
CA PRO A 326 -7.66 1.49 -14.59
C PRO A 326 -8.80 0.49 -14.81
N SER A 327 -8.79 -0.29 -15.91
CA SER A 327 -9.76 -1.37 -16.15
C SER A 327 -9.46 -2.63 -15.32
N GLY A 328 -8.24 -2.75 -14.80
CA GLY A 328 -7.73 -3.95 -14.13
C GLY A 328 -7.36 -5.09 -15.09
N ARG A 329 -7.40 -4.87 -16.41
CA ARG A 329 -7.15 -5.92 -17.41
C ARG A 329 -5.67 -6.26 -17.53
N PHE A 330 -4.80 -5.26 -17.57
CA PHE A 330 -3.35 -5.41 -17.73
C PHE A 330 -2.63 -5.15 -16.42
N LEU A 331 -1.83 -6.14 -15.98
CA LEU A 331 -1.00 -6.03 -14.77
C LEU A 331 0.43 -5.72 -15.15
N PHE A 332 1.02 -4.72 -14.53
CA PHE A 332 2.40 -4.27 -14.73
C PHE A 332 3.23 -4.69 -13.51
N ILE A 333 4.36 -5.38 -13.75
CA ILE A 333 5.10 -6.07 -12.69
C ILE A 333 6.59 -5.79 -12.81
N SER A 334 7.19 -5.21 -11.77
CA SER A 334 8.64 -5.01 -11.69
C SER A 334 9.36 -6.30 -11.27
N GLN A 335 10.33 -6.74 -12.07
CA GLN A 335 11.11 -7.97 -11.87
C GLN A 335 12.59 -7.62 -11.61
N ARG A 336 12.93 -7.42 -10.35
CA ARG A 336 14.23 -6.92 -9.88
C ARG A 336 15.43 -7.69 -10.41
N GLU A 337 15.34 -9.01 -10.45
CA GLU A 337 16.47 -9.89 -10.75
C GLU A 337 16.66 -10.11 -12.25
N LEU A 338 15.77 -9.57 -13.07
CA LEU A 338 15.76 -9.74 -14.52
C LEU A 338 15.86 -8.41 -15.28
N ASP A 339 15.86 -7.27 -14.58
CA ASP A 339 15.81 -5.90 -15.15
C ASP A 339 14.69 -5.75 -16.17
N LEU A 340 13.48 -6.18 -15.78
CA LEU A 340 12.29 -6.22 -16.64
C LEU A 340 11.07 -5.63 -15.94
N VAL A 341 10.18 -5.06 -16.75
CA VAL A 341 8.74 -4.99 -16.45
C VAL A 341 7.99 -5.98 -17.33
N SER A 342 7.26 -6.92 -16.72
CA SER A 342 6.33 -7.81 -17.46
C SER A 342 4.92 -7.24 -17.41
N VAL A 343 4.18 -7.38 -18.52
CA VAL A 343 2.74 -7.07 -18.59
C VAL A 343 1.92 -8.33 -18.83
N ILE A 344 0.86 -8.56 -18.05
CA ILE A 344 -0.05 -9.71 -18.19
C ILE A 344 -1.45 -9.25 -18.57
N ASP A 345 -2.08 -9.89 -19.55
CA ASP A 345 -3.53 -9.76 -19.78
C ASP A 345 -4.30 -10.73 -18.87
N THR A 346 -5.07 -10.22 -17.92
CA THR A 346 -5.84 -11.01 -16.96
C THR A 346 -7.05 -11.73 -17.55
N SER A 347 -7.44 -11.43 -18.79
CA SER A 347 -8.51 -12.17 -19.48
C SER A 347 -8.10 -13.62 -19.80
N ASN A 348 -6.79 -13.88 -19.94
CA ASN A 348 -6.23 -15.18 -20.31
C ASN A 348 -4.95 -15.56 -19.54
N TRP A 349 -4.49 -14.71 -18.62
CA TRP A 349 -3.30 -14.86 -17.78
C TRP A 349 -1.97 -15.04 -18.53
N LYS A 350 -1.88 -14.55 -19.77
CA LYS A 350 -0.64 -14.58 -20.56
C LYS A 350 0.17 -13.30 -20.38
N VAL A 351 1.49 -13.45 -20.34
CA VAL A 351 2.43 -12.33 -20.49
C VAL A 351 2.34 -11.84 -21.94
N VAL A 352 1.98 -10.57 -22.13
CA VAL A 352 1.82 -9.93 -23.46
C VAL A 352 2.98 -9.00 -23.82
N LEU A 353 3.76 -8.55 -22.83
CA LEU A 353 4.94 -7.70 -23.03
C LEU A 353 6.01 -8.01 -21.96
N LYS A 354 7.28 -7.89 -22.35
CA LYS A 354 8.44 -7.87 -21.46
C LYS A 354 9.34 -6.70 -21.84
N GLU A 355 9.25 -5.61 -21.10
CA GLU A 355 9.99 -4.38 -21.35
C GLU A 355 11.31 -4.37 -20.58
N LYS A 356 12.41 -3.96 -21.23
CA LYS A 356 13.73 -3.87 -20.60
C LYS A 356 13.92 -2.50 -19.97
N VAL A 357 14.33 -2.49 -18.71
CA VAL A 357 14.43 -1.29 -17.85
C VAL A 357 15.82 -1.24 -17.18
N GLY A 358 16.10 -0.23 -16.35
CA GLY A 358 17.38 -0.14 -15.61
C GLY A 358 17.52 -1.16 -14.46
N ASP A 359 18.70 -1.16 -13.82
CA ASP A 359 19.08 -2.14 -12.79
C ASP A 359 18.13 -2.14 -11.58
N TYR A 360 17.63 -3.34 -11.27
CA TYR A 360 16.87 -3.67 -10.07
C TYR A 360 15.52 -2.96 -9.93
N PRO A 361 14.63 -3.04 -10.96
CA PRO A 361 13.39 -2.29 -11.02
C PRO A 361 12.50 -2.58 -9.81
N THR A 362 12.10 -1.53 -9.09
CA THR A 362 11.60 -1.68 -7.73
C THR A 362 10.22 -1.08 -7.50
N GLY A 363 10.11 0.25 -7.41
CA GLY A 363 8.82 0.93 -7.41
C GLY A 363 8.22 0.85 -8.80
N LEU A 364 6.90 0.74 -8.89
CA LEU A 364 6.14 0.81 -10.14
C LEU A 364 4.78 1.42 -9.82
N ASP A 365 4.25 2.21 -10.74
CA ASP A 365 2.93 2.83 -10.65
C ASP A 365 2.38 3.13 -12.06
N VAL A 366 1.08 3.00 -12.25
CA VAL A 366 0.33 3.25 -13.48
C VAL A 366 -0.66 4.38 -13.24
N SER A 367 -0.71 5.37 -14.13
CA SER A 367 -1.60 6.52 -13.94
C SER A 367 -3.07 6.12 -13.97
N TYR A 368 -3.89 6.79 -13.15
CA TYR A 368 -5.34 6.55 -13.05
C TYR A 368 -6.13 6.76 -14.36
N ASP A 369 -5.54 7.42 -15.36
CA ASP A 369 -6.09 7.59 -16.71
C ASP A 369 -5.52 6.56 -17.73
N GLY A 370 -4.69 5.64 -17.26
CA GLY A 370 -4.10 4.55 -18.03
C GLY A 370 -3.07 4.98 -19.07
N LYS A 371 -2.60 6.24 -19.05
CA LYS A 371 -1.69 6.80 -20.08
C LYS A 371 -0.21 6.64 -19.80
N TYR A 372 0.20 6.48 -18.54
CA TYR A 372 1.60 6.47 -18.13
C TYR A 372 1.91 5.29 -17.21
N MET A 373 3.11 4.74 -17.34
CA MET A 373 3.71 3.81 -16.37
C MET A 373 5.08 4.34 -15.98
N ALA A 374 5.36 4.37 -14.68
CA ALA A 374 6.65 4.72 -14.12
C ALA A 374 7.25 3.52 -13.39
N VAL A 375 8.56 3.31 -13.51
CA VAL A 375 9.30 2.24 -12.82
C VAL A 375 10.65 2.74 -12.31
N THR A 376 11.02 2.40 -11.08
CA THR A 376 12.23 2.93 -10.43
C THR A 376 13.41 1.96 -10.49
N ASN A 377 14.55 2.42 -11.00
CA ASN A 377 15.78 1.65 -11.16
C ASN A 377 16.65 1.83 -9.91
N PHE A 378 16.41 0.96 -8.92
CA PHE A 378 16.83 1.17 -7.53
C PHE A 378 18.36 1.24 -7.32
N HIS A 379 19.14 0.61 -8.20
CA HIS A 379 20.61 0.67 -8.13
C HIS A 379 21.23 1.81 -8.95
N GLU A 380 20.53 2.35 -9.94
CA GLU A 380 21.02 3.43 -10.82
C GLU A 380 20.73 4.85 -10.30
N ALA A 381 19.90 4.97 -9.27
CA ALA A 381 19.37 6.24 -8.76
C ALA A 381 18.64 7.05 -9.86
N ASP A 382 17.77 6.36 -10.61
CA ASP A 382 16.82 6.97 -11.55
C ASP A 382 15.54 6.14 -11.70
N MET A 383 14.60 6.66 -12.48
CA MET A 383 13.39 5.97 -12.90
C MET A 383 13.16 6.15 -14.40
N ASP A 384 12.50 5.17 -15.01
CA ASP A 384 12.01 5.24 -16.38
C ASP A 384 10.52 5.58 -16.39
N LEU A 385 10.12 6.46 -17.32
CA LEU A 385 8.73 6.81 -17.59
C LEU A 385 8.36 6.39 -19.01
N TYR A 386 7.22 5.73 -19.15
CA TYR A 386 6.66 5.25 -20.40
C TYR A 386 5.26 5.80 -20.65
N ARG A 387 4.91 6.03 -21.91
CA ARG A 387 3.52 6.16 -22.38
C ARG A 387 2.97 4.77 -22.66
N ILE A 388 1.75 4.51 -22.19
CA ILE A 388 1.03 3.27 -22.46
C ILE A 388 0.15 3.46 -23.68
N HIS A 389 0.25 2.54 -24.64
CA HIS A 389 -0.60 2.49 -25.83
C HIS A 389 -1.39 1.18 -25.84
N TYR A 390 -2.72 1.27 -25.83
CA TYR A 390 -3.60 0.13 -26.06
C TYR A 390 -3.88 0.02 -27.56
N VAL A 391 -3.39 -1.05 -28.17
CA VAL A 391 -3.44 -1.25 -29.63
C VAL A 391 -4.12 -2.58 -29.96
N PRO A 392 -4.75 -2.75 -31.13
CA PRO A 392 -5.19 -4.06 -31.58
C PRO A 392 -4.03 -5.07 -31.51
N SER A 393 -4.31 -6.26 -31.00
CA SER A 393 -3.36 -7.37 -31.07
C SER A 393 -3.24 -7.78 -32.52
N GLU A 394 -2.00 -7.94 -32.98
CA GLU A 394 -1.73 -8.53 -34.28
C GLU A 394 -2.31 -9.95 -34.27
N GLN A 395 -3.37 -10.19 -35.05
CA GLN A 395 -3.82 -11.56 -35.29
C GLN A 395 -2.65 -12.31 -35.93
N PRO A 396 -2.35 -13.56 -35.53
CA PRO A 396 -1.44 -14.38 -36.30
C PRO A 396 -2.00 -14.43 -37.74
N PRO A 397 -1.14 -14.32 -38.78
CA PRO A 397 -1.62 -14.40 -40.15
C PRO A 397 -2.45 -15.67 -40.28
N GLU A 398 -3.64 -15.55 -40.88
CA GLU A 398 -4.50 -16.70 -41.12
C GLU A 398 -3.65 -17.78 -41.77
N GLN A 399 -3.57 -18.94 -41.13
CA GLN A 399 -3.05 -20.12 -41.79
C GLN A 399 -4.02 -20.38 -42.94
N ASN A 400 -3.64 -19.94 -44.14
CA ASN A 400 -4.29 -20.33 -45.37
C ASN A 400 -4.33 -21.85 -45.40
N SER A 401 -5.47 -22.41 -44.99
CA SER A 401 -5.83 -23.79 -45.25
C SER A 401 -6.16 -23.89 -46.73
N GLN A 402 -5.11 -23.80 -47.55
CA GLN A 402 -5.17 -24.26 -48.93
C GLN A 402 -5.24 -25.79 -48.90
N GLU A 403 -6.20 -26.25 -49.69
CA GLU A 403 -6.81 -27.57 -49.77
C GLU A 403 -5.83 -28.74 -50.04
#